data_AF-L9ZD34-F1
#
_entry.id   AF-L9ZD34-F1
#
_cell.length_a   1.000
_cell.length_b   1.000
_cell.length_c   1.000
_cell.angle_alpha   90.00
_cell.angle_beta   90.00
_cell.angle_gamma   90.00
#
_symmetry.space_group_name_H-M   'P 1'
#
loop_
_entity.id
_entity.type
_entity.pdbx_description
1 polymer ?
#
loop_
_entity_poly.entity_id
_entity_poly.type
_entity_poly.pdbx_seq_one_letter_code
_entity_poly.pdbx_strand_id
1 'polypeptide(L)'
;MSEQSTDDPFEDCELSPEAILGTQIYEDVLFTDDTETPVNVLTGETPKHSQATVDEARAFASSIDNDTPQIALPASVETQIETASKPYTAAAFFHFKATGSLQRHRAYHAADESDAFVVAFEADYATGDLTITVEEVSESERDDG
;
A
#
# COMPACT_ATOMS: atom_id res chain seq x y z
N MET A 1 24.34 12.93 30.73
CA MET A 1 23.06 13.25 30.07
C MET A 1 22.63 11.96 29.42
N SER A 2 21.66 11.27 30.01
CA SER A 2 21.08 10.10 29.36
C SER A 2 20.04 10.64 28.40
N GLU A 3 20.34 10.56 27.10
CA GLU A 3 19.33 10.70 26.06
C GLU A 3 18.35 9.56 26.30
N GLN A 4 17.19 9.87 26.86
CA GLN A 4 16.07 8.92 26.84
C GLN A 4 15.69 8.83 25.38
N SER A 5 15.97 7.70 24.75
CA SER A 5 15.30 7.33 23.51
C SER A 5 13.81 7.35 23.83
N THR A 6 13.15 8.37 23.35
CA THR A 6 11.70 8.47 23.28
C THR A 6 11.27 7.34 22.35
N ASP A 7 10.78 6.25 22.94
CA ASP A 7 10.22 5.09 22.24
C ASP A 7 8.85 5.46 21.62
N ASP A 8 8.74 6.68 21.09
CA ASP A 8 7.55 7.14 20.38
C ASP A 8 7.76 6.84 18.89
N PRO A 9 7.00 5.90 18.31
CA PRO A 9 7.16 5.53 16.91
C PRO A 9 6.85 6.70 15.95
N PHE A 10 6.20 7.76 16.42
CA PHE A 10 5.83 8.93 15.62
C PHE A 10 6.81 10.12 15.74
N GLU A 11 7.96 9.99 16.40
CA GLU A 11 8.88 11.14 16.58
C GLU A 11 9.31 11.81 15.27
N ASP A 12 9.49 11.02 14.21
CA ASP A 12 9.86 11.51 12.86
C ASP A 12 8.63 11.75 11.95
N CYS A 13 7.42 11.62 12.48
CA CYS A 13 6.17 11.81 11.75
C CYS A 13 5.64 13.24 11.89
N GLU A 14 5.28 13.85 10.75
CA GLU A 14 4.58 15.15 10.75
C GLU A 14 3.10 15.02 11.14
N LEU A 15 2.53 13.81 10.98
CA LEU A 15 1.16 13.51 11.37
C LEU A 15 1.14 12.83 12.73
N SER A 16 0.24 13.28 13.60
CA SER A 16 -0.07 12.59 14.85
C SER A 16 -0.78 11.26 14.57
N PRO A 17 -0.69 10.28 15.50
CA PRO A 17 -1.42 9.01 15.38
C PRO A 17 -2.93 9.24 15.19
N GLU A 18 -3.49 10.26 15.82
CA GLU A 18 -4.89 10.66 15.72
C GLU A 18 -5.35 10.90 14.27
N ALA A 19 -4.45 11.30 13.38
CA ALA A 19 -4.75 11.62 11.98
C ALA A 19 -4.91 10.37 11.10
N ILE A 20 -4.44 9.21 11.56
CA ILE A 20 -4.56 7.93 10.85
C ILE A 20 -5.54 6.95 11.53
N LEU A 21 -6.06 7.29 12.71
CA LEU A 21 -7.04 6.46 13.42
C LEU A 21 -8.35 6.29 12.64
N GLY A 22 -8.93 5.10 12.78
CA GLY A 22 -10.17 4.71 12.13
C GLY A 22 -9.95 4.13 10.73
N THR A 23 -11.03 4.07 9.96
CA THR A 23 -11.04 3.49 8.61
C THR A 23 -10.93 4.58 7.54
N GLN A 24 -9.98 4.40 6.62
CA GLN A 24 -9.80 5.26 5.45
C GLN A 24 -9.87 4.42 4.17
N ILE A 25 -10.57 4.94 3.18
CA ILE A 25 -10.72 4.32 1.86
C ILE A 25 -9.97 5.19 0.84
N TYR A 26 -9.11 4.57 0.05
CA TYR A 26 -8.40 5.17 -1.07
C TYR A 26 -8.97 4.56 -2.35
N GLU A 27 -9.72 5.37 -3.09
CA GLU A 27 -10.46 4.93 -4.26
C GLU A 27 -9.54 4.85 -5.50
N ASP A 28 -9.73 3.81 -6.32
CA ASP A 28 -9.06 3.64 -7.62
C ASP A 28 -7.52 3.71 -7.55
N VAL A 29 -6.91 3.06 -6.54
CA VAL A 29 -5.45 3.06 -6.33
C VAL A 29 -4.78 1.72 -6.65
N LEU A 30 -5.54 0.63 -6.66
CA LEU A 30 -5.04 -0.71 -6.94
C LEU A 30 -5.02 -0.99 -8.45
N PHE A 31 -4.16 -1.94 -8.85
CA PHE A 31 -4.21 -2.46 -10.21
C PHE A 31 -5.53 -3.21 -10.45
N THR A 32 -6.20 -2.91 -11.56
CA THR A 32 -7.45 -3.55 -12.01
C THR A 32 -7.33 -4.00 -13.46
N ASP A 33 -8.24 -4.86 -13.93
CA ASP A 33 -8.28 -5.23 -15.36
C ASP A 33 -8.61 -4.03 -16.28
N ASP A 34 -9.19 -2.95 -15.71
CA ASP A 34 -9.48 -1.69 -16.40
C ASP A 34 -8.31 -0.68 -16.33
N THR A 35 -7.19 -1.03 -15.68
CA THR A 35 -6.00 -0.18 -15.60
C THR A 35 -5.49 0.17 -17.00
N GLU A 36 -5.13 1.44 -17.20
CA GLU A 36 -4.68 1.94 -18.49
C GLU A 36 -3.47 1.16 -19.02
N THR A 37 -3.59 0.67 -20.25
CA THR A 37 -2.53 -0.05 -20.94
C THR A 37 -2.16 0.62 -22.26
N PRO A 38 -0.88 0.61 -22.65
CA PRO A 38 -0.46 1.14 -23.94
C PRO A 38 -1.09 0.36 -25.08
N VAL A 39 -1.38 1.06 -26.18
CA VAL A 39 -1.82 0.46 -27.44
C VAL A 39 -0.84 0.77 -28.56
N ASN A 40 -0.50 -0.23 -29.36
CA ASN A 40 0.32 -0.03 -30.54
C ASN A 40 -0.51 0.65 -31.63
N VAL A 41 -0.13 1.86 -32.05
CA VAL A 41 -0.88 2.65 -33.04
C VAL A 41 -0.98 1.99 -34.43
N LEU A 42 -0.08 1.07 -34.77
CA LEU A 42 -0.11 0.37 -36.06
C LEU A 42 -1.00 -0.86 -36.06
N THR A 43 -1.14 -1.53 -34.92
CA THR A 43 -1.89 -2.80 -34.82
C THR A 43 -3.18 -2.69 -34.02
N GLY A 44 -3.32 -1.65 -33.19
CA GLY A 44 -4.40 -1.49 -32.22
C GLY A 44 -4.31 -2.42 -31.01
N GLU A 45 -3.20 -3.17 -30.86
CA GLU A 45 -3.05 -4.19 -29.82
C GLU A 45 -2.21 -3.70 -28.65
N THR A 46 -2.57 -4.14 -27.44
CA THR A 46 -1.75 -3.95 -26.24
C THR A 46 -0.47 -4.81 -26.32
N PRO A 47 0.72 -4.25 -26.07
CA PRO A 47 1.96 -5.01 -26.03
C PRO A 47 1.91 -6.18 -25.03
N LYS A 48 2.53 -7.32 -25.39
CA LYS A 48 2.50 -8.53 -24.55
C LYS A 48 3.00 -8.32 -23.12
N HIS A 49 3.97 -7.43 -22.90
CA HIS A 49 4.48 -7.14 -21.56
C HIS A 49 3.46 -6.39 -20.70
N SER A 50 2.61 -5.57 -21.33
CA SER A 50 1.53 -4.82 -20.68
C SER A 50 0.24 -5.62 -20.52
N GLN A 51 0.18 -6.86 -21.02
CA GLN A 51 -0.96 -7.75 -20.79
C GLN A 51 -0.78 -8.45 -19.43
N ALA A 52 -1.73 -8.25 -18.53
CA ALA A 52 -1.79 -8.89 -17.23
C ALA A 52 -3.24 -8.99 -16.74
N THR A 53 -3.47 -9.88 -15.77
CA THR A 53 -4.73 -9.99 -15.04
C THR A 53 -4.57 -9.57 -13.58
N VAL A 54 -5.67 -9.24 -12.91
CA VAL A 54 -5.69 -8.99 -11.46
C VAL A 54 -5.09 -10.14 -10.66
N ASP A 55 -5.38 -11.39 -11.02
CA ASP A 55 -4.83 -12.57 -10.32
C ASP A 55 -3.31 -12.65 -10.43
N GLU A 56 -2.74 -12.32 -11.60
CA GLU A 56 -1.28 -12.27 -11.79
C GLU A 56 -0.66 -11.18 -10.90
N ALA A 57 -1.26 -9.99 -10.88
CA ALA A 57 -0.78 -8.86 -10.09
C ALA A 57 -0.84 -9.13 -8.58
N ARG A 58 -1.97 -9.69 -8.10
CA ARG A 58 -2.15 -10.09 -6.71
C ARG A 58 -1.14 -11.16 -6.31
N ALA A 59 -0.99 -12.21 -7.12
CA ALA A 59 -0.02 -13.27 -6.86
C ALA A 59 1.42 -12.75 -6.82
N PHE A 60 1.76 -11.80 -7.70
CA PHE A 60 3.06 -11.14 -7.68
C PHE A 60 3.29 -10.37 -6.38
N ALA A 61 2.35 -9.53 -5.94
CA ALA A 61 2.48 -8.80 -4.69
C ALA A 61 2.63 -9.74 -3.49
N SER A 62 1.81 -10.80 -3.40
CA SER A 62 1.92 -11.81 -2.35
C SER A 62 3.18 -12.67 -2.42
N SER A 63 3.91 -12.68 -3.55
CA SER A 63 5.16 -13.43 -3.70
C SER A 63 6.37 -12.70 -3.13
N ILE A 64 6.24 -11.40 -2.82
CA ILE A 64 7.31 -10.62 -2.21
C ILE A 64 7.42 -10.98 -0.73
N ASP A 65 8.52 -11.65 -0.38
CA ASP A 65 8.85 -12.02 1.00
C ASP A 65 9.37 -10.79 1.76
N ASN A 66 8.46 -10.09 2.43
CA ASN A 66 8.73 -8.91 3.25
C ASN A 66 7.86 -8.97 4.51
N ASP A 67 8.35 -8.43 5.61
CA ASP A 67 7.63 -8.36 6.89
C ASP A 67 6.31 -7.59 6.76
N THR A 68 6.28 -6.56 5.90
CA THR A 68 5.06 -5.81 5.58
C THR A 68 4.33 -6.39 4.36
N PRO A 69 3.03 -6.70 4.47
CA PRO A 69 2.21 -7.12 3.34
C PRO A 69 2.23 -6.14 2.16
N GLN A 70 2.35 -6.68 0.95
CA GLN A 70 2.40 -5.90 -0.28
C GLN A 70 1.06 -5.95 -1.03
N ILE A 71 0.74 -4.86 -1.70
CA ILE A 71 -0.38 -4.72 -2.63
C ILE A 71 0.13 -4.43 -4.04
N ALA A 72 -0.71 -4.67 -5.04
CA ALA A 72 -0.37 -4.41 -6.44
C ALA A 72 -0.95 -3.06 -6.88
N LEU A 73 -0.07 -2.15 -7.29
CA LEU A 73 -0.39 -0.82 -7.78
C LEU A 73 -0.22 -0.75 -9.29
N PRO A 74 -0.99 0.09 -10.00
CA PRO A 74 -0.83 0.27 -11.44
C PRO A 74 0.51 0.96 -11.76
N ALA A 75 1.14 0.53 -12.84
CA ALA A 75 2.31 1.18 -13.41
C ALA A 75 1.88 2.14 -14.53
N SER A 76 2.50 3.32 -14.63
CA SER A 76 2.17 4.27 -15.70
C SER A 76 2.48 3.70 -17.07
N VAL A 77 1.70 4.11 -18.07
CA VAL A 77 1.92 3.72 -19.48
C VAL A 77 3.35 4.02 -19.93
N GLU A 78 3.90 5.17 -19.52
CA GLU A 78 5.28 5.55 -19.80
C GLU A 78 6.26 4.50 -19.25
N THR A 79 6.13 4.13 -17.98
CA THR A 79 6.99 3.12 -17.35
C THR A 79 6.89 1.77 -18.04
N GLN A 80 5.67 1.34 -18.38
CA GLN A 80 5.44 0.08 -19.10
C GLN A 80 6.22 0.05 -20.42
N ILE A 81 6.18 1.13 -21.19
CA ILE A 81 6.85 1.24 -22.50
C ILE A 81 8.36 1.39 -22.36
N GLU A 82 8.83 2.32 -21.52
CA GLU A 82 10.25 2.63 -21.37
C GLU A 82 11.06 1.44 -20.85
N THR A 83 10.45 0.62 -20.00
CA THR A 83 11.12 -0.50 -19.33
C THR A 83 10.66 -1.87 -19.82
N ALA A 84 9.71 -1.92 -20.77
CA ALA A 84 9.06 -3.14 -21.22
C ALA A 84 8.55 -4.01 -20.06
N SER A 85 7.95 -3.36 -19.05
CA SER A 85 7.53 -3.98 -17.79
C SER A 85 6.05 -4.35 -17.76
N LYS A 86 5.66 -5.10 -16.71
CA LYS A 86 4.27 -5.41 -16.41
C LYS A 86 3.49 -4.14 -16.03
N PRO A 87 2.15 -4.11 -16.22
CA PRO A 87 1.33 -2.93 -15.93
C PRO A 87 1.09 -2.70 -14.43
N TYR A 88 1.81 -3.41 -13.56
CA TYR A 88 1.69 -3.33 -12.12
C TYR A 88 3.06 -3.36 -11.44
N THR A 89 3.09 -2.87 -10.21
CA THR A 89 4.22 -2.96 -9.28
C THR A 89 3.73 -3.40 -7.90
N ALA A 90 4.61 -3.95 -7.07
CA ALA A 90 4.30 -4.28 -5.68
C ALA A 90 4.82 -3.17 -4.77
N ALA A 91 4.02 -2.79 -3.78
CA ALA A 91 4.42 -1.85 -2.74
C ALA A 91 3.69 -2.19 -1.43
N ALA A 92 4.24 -1.73 -0.30
CA ALA A 92 3.57 -1.88 0.99
C ALA A 92 2.16 -1.26 0.93
N PHE A 93 1.21 -1.82 1.67
CA PHE A 93 -0.17 -1.35 1.63
C PHE A 93 -0.31 0.15 1.99
N PHE A 94 0.56 0.67 2.85
CA PHE A 94 0.61 2.09 3.21
C PHE A 94 1.53 2.95 2.32
N HIS A 95 1.99 2.46 1.17
CA HIS A 95 2.89 3.21 0.30
C HIS A 95 2.28 4.54 -0.16
N PHE A 96 3.09 5.60 -0.28
CA PHE A 96 2.60 6.96 -0.60
C PHE A 96 1.86 7.06 -1.94
N LYS A 97 2.14 6.14 -2.89
CA LYS A 97 1.41 6.05 -4.15
C LYS A 97 -0.05 5.61 -3.96
N ALA A 98 -0.33 4.78 -2.94
CA ALA A 98 -1.68 4.38 -2.59
C ALA A 98 -2.34 5.41 -1.66
N THR A 99 -1.61 5.89 -0.65
CA THR A 99 -2.16 6.79 0.39
C THR A 99 -2.16 8.27 -0.01
N GLY A 100 -1.54 8.61 -1.14
CA GLY A 100 -1.45 9.96 -1.70
C GLY A 100 -0.54 10.93 -0.95
N SER A 101 0.16 10.50 0.10
CA SER A 101 1.03 11.39 0.90
C SER A 101 2.19 10.64 1.56
N LEU A 102 3.39 11.25 1.48
CA LEU A 102 4.56 10.78 2.23
C LEU A 102 4.35 10.85 3.75
N GLN A 103 3.56 11.80 4.23
CA GLN A 103 3.27 11.96 5.65
C GLN A 103 2.42 10.80 6.16
N ARG A 104 1.40 10.40 5.39
CA ARG A 104 0.59 9.21 5.71
C ARG A 104 1.39 7.94 5.61
N HIS A 105 2.24 7.81 4.60
CA HIS A 105 3.15 6.68 4.47
C HIS A 105 3.99 6.46 5.73
N ARG A 106 4.61 7.51 6.26
CA ARG A 106 5.39 7.43 7.50
C ARG A 106 4.54 7.11 8.72
N ALA A 107 3.39 7.76 8.86
CA ALA A 107 2.50 7.54 10.00
C ALA A 107 1.97 6.10 10.06
N TYR A 108 1.54 5.54 8.92
CA TYR A 108 1.10 4.14 8.88
C TYR A 108 2.26 3.16 9.10
N HIS A 109 3.46 3.44 8.58
CA HIS A 109 4.65 2.63 8.85
C HIS A 109 4.96 2.61 10.36
N ALA A 110 4.95 3.78 11.01
CA ALA A 110 5.14 3.91 12.44
C ALA A 110 4.08 3.14 13.25
N ALA A 111 2.80 3.18 12.81
CA ALA A 111 1.74 2.41 13.43
C ALA A 111 1.92 0.89 13.23
N ASP A 112 2.30 0.45 12.03
CA ASP A 112 2.51 -0.97 11.67
C ASP A 112 3.70 -1.59 12.42
N GLU A 113 4.74 -0.80 12.70
CA GLU A 113 5.90 -1.21 13.51
C GLU A 113 5.66 -1.13 15.02
N SER A 114 4.53 -0.57 15.47
CA SER A 114 4.25 -0.31 16.89
C SER A 114 3.26 -1.30 17.48
N ASP A 115 3.62 -1.88 18.63
CA ASP A 115 2.71 -2.72 19.43
C ASP A 115 1.52 -1.93 20.04
N ALA A 116 1.50 -0.60 19.91
CA ALA A 116 0.42 0.25 20.41
C ALA A 116 -0.78 0.30 19.45
N PHE A 117 -0.63 -0.13 18.21
CA PHE A 117 -1.67 -0.06 17.19
C PHE A 117 -1.89 -1.41 16.51
N VAL A 118 -3.13 -1.64 16.09
CA VAL A 118 -3.47 -2.71 15.15
C VAL A 118 -3.78 -2.04 13.82
N VAL A 119 -2.98 -2.38 12.81
CA VAL A 119 -3.19 -1.90 11.43
C VAL A 119 -3.70 -3.07 10.60
N ALA A 120 -4.89 -2.90 10.03
CA ALA A 120 -5.50 -3.84 9.10
C ALA A 120 -5.71 -3.18 7.75
N PHE A 121 -5.68 -3.98 6.67
CA PHE A 121 -5.99 -3.49 5.34
C PHE A 121 -6.83 -4.49 4.55
N GLU A 122 -7.60 -3.97 3.60
CA GLU A 122 -8.35 -4.74 2.62
C GLU A 122 -8.07 -4.15 1.23
N ALA A 123 -7.62 -5.00 0.30
CA ALA A 123 -7.38 -4.62 -1.08
C ALA A 123 -8.50 -5.16 -1.97
N ASP A 124 -9.45 -4.30 -2.33
CA ASP A 124 -10.55 -4.64 -3.24
C ASP A 124 -10.14 -4.39 -4.69
N TYR A 125 -9.57 -5.43 -5.31
CA TYR A 125 -9.16 -5.38 -6.71
C TYR A 125 -10.33 -5.38 -7.71
N ALA A 126 -11.58 -5.59 -7.26
CA ALA A 126 -12.74 -5.50 -8.13
C ALA A 126 -13.15 -4.04 -8.38
N THR A 127 -13.02 -3.17 -7.36
CA THR A 127 -13.29 -1.74 -7.48
C THR A 127 -12.03 -0.91 -7.70
N GLY A 128 -10.86 -1.44 -7.32
CA GLY A 128 -9.60 -0.70 -7.30
C GLY A 128 -9.33 -0.02 -5.96
N ASP A 129 -10.16 -0.25 -4.94
CA ASP A 129 -10.10 0.48 -3.68
C ASP A 129 -9.20 -0.21 -2.65
N LEU A 130 -8.48 0.60 -1.89
CA LEU A 130 -7.72 0.15 -0.73
C LEU A 130 -8.36 0.72 0.53
N THR A 131 -8.73 -0.16 1.45
CA THR A 131 -9.19 0.22 2.80
C THR A 131 -8.07 -0.03 3.80
N ILE A 132 -7.74 0.96 4.63
CA ILE A 132 -6.82 0.83 5.76
C ILE A 132 -7.59 1.18 7.03
N THR A 133 -7.49 0.35 8.05
CA THR A 133 -8.08 0.58 9.37
C THR A 133 -7.00 0.55 10.43
N VAL A 134 -6.95 1.59 11.26
CA VAL A 134 -6.01 1.68 12.38
C VAL A 134 -6.80 1.83 13.68
N GLU A 135 -6.47 0.97 14.63
CA GLU A 135 -7.08 0.96 15.96
C GLU A 135 -5.98 0.99 17.04
N GLU A 136 -6.22 1.68 18.14
CA GLU A 136 -5.32 1.64 19.30
C GLU A 136 -5.54 0.34 20.08
N VAL A 137 -4.43 -0.30 20.48
CA VAL A 137 -4.48 -1.44 21.39
C VAL A 137 -4.88 -0.93 22.77
N SER A 138 -6.12 -1.19 23.16
CA SER A 138 -6.62 -0.87 24.50
C SER A 138 -5.87 -1.72 25.54
N GLU A 139 -5.43 -1.13 26.66
CA GLU A 139 -4.72 -1.83 27.76
C GLU A 139 -5.55 -2.93 28.47
N SER A 140 -6.74 -3.28 27.97
CA SER A 140 -7.64 -4.27 28.57
C SER A 140 -7.29 -5.74 28.24
N GLU A 141 -6.23 -5.99 27.46
CA GLU A 141 -5.71 -7.35 27.16
C GLU A 141 -4.31 -7.60 27.76
N ARG A 142 -3.92 -6.86 28.82
CA ARG A 142 -2.70 -7.11 29.60
C ARG A 142 -2.96 -7.74 30.98
N ASP A 143 -4.11 -8.39 31.17
CA ASP A 143 -4.42 -9.14 32.39
C ASP A 143 -5.07 -10.49 32.02
N ASP A 144 -4.26 -11.45 31.57
CA ASP A 144 -4.46 -12.88 31.84
C ASP A 144 -3.17 -13.65 31.44
N GLY A 145 -2.40 -14.10 32.44
CA GLY A 145 -1.23 -14.98 32.25
C GLY A 145 -0.13 -14.86 33.29
#